data_AF-A0A1N7N3W0-F1
#
_entry.id   AF-A0A1N7N3W0-F1
#
_cell.length_a   1.000
_cell.length_b   1.000
_cell.length_c   1.000
_cell.angle_alpha   90.00
_cell.angle_beta   90.00
_cell.angle_gamma   90.00
#
_symmetry.space_group_name_H-M   'P 1'
#
loop_
_entity.id
_entity.type
_entity.pdbx_description
1 polymer ?
#
loop_
_entity_poly.entity_id
_entity_poly.type
_entity_poly.pdbx_seq_one_letter_code
_entity_poly.pdbx_strand_id
1 'polypeptide(L)'
;MSVFAAAMDRIFTHATMAAPALWISATTSEERWIRIIRRAPDRVTDFGAGRFVSDTTAVDVRVADLPAPRPGDLIVIGAERFVI
;
A
#
# COMPACT_ATOMS: atom_id res chain seq x y z
N MET A 1 -8.14 -25.88 0.57
CA MET A 1 -8.13 -24.62 -0.20
C MET A 1 -6.69 -24.14 -0.37
N SER A 2 -5.95 -24.60 -1.38
CA SER A 2 -4.49 -24.35 -1.47
C SER A 2 -4.06 -23.56 -2.71
N VAL A 3 -4.70 -23.77 -3.86
CA VAL A 3 -4.22 -23.20 -5.13
C VAL A 3 -4.35 -21.67 -5.18
N PHE A 4 -5.47 -21.12 -4.69
CA PHE A 4 -5.66 -19.66 -4.66
C PHE A 4 -4.66 -18.98 -3.72
N ALA A 5 -4.44 -19.52 -2.52
CA ALA A 5 -3.46 -19.00 -1.58
C ALA A 5 -2.04 -19.03 -2.18
N ALA A 6 -1.66 -20.16 -2.82
CA ALA A 6 -0.37 -20.28 -3.49
C ALA A 6 -0.21 -19.30 -4.67
N ALA A 7 -1.28 -19.05 -5.43
CA ALA A 7 -1.28 -18.07 -6.52
C ALA A 7 -1.11 -16.65 -5.96
N MET A 8 -1.87 -16.29 -4.93
CA MET A 8 -1.72 -15.01 -4.24
C MET A 8 -0.29 -14.86 -3.75
N ASP A 9 0.23 -15.84 -2.99
CA ASP A 9 1.62 -15.94 -2.52
C ASP A 9 2.63 -15.61 -3.60
N ARG A 10 2.50 -16.25 -4.77
CA ARG A 10 3.37 -16.01 -5.90
C ARG A 10 3.28 -14.58 -6.44
N ILE A 11 2.10 -13.95 -6.44
CA ILE A 11 1.94 -12.58 -6.92
C ILE A 11 2.71 -11.58 -6.04
N PHE A 12 2.54 -11.59 -4.71
CA PHE A 12 3.21 -10.58 -3.87
C PHE A 12 4.68 -10.91 -3.55
N THR A 13 5.10 -12.17 -3.72
CA THR A 13 6.54 -12.52 -3.63
C THR A 13 7.30 -12.15 -4.90
N HIS A 14 6.62 -11.90 -6.02
CA HIS A 14 7.27 -11.51 -7.27
C HIS A 14 7.79 -10.07 -7.23
N ALA A 15 9.08 -9.88 -7.51
CA ALA A 15 9.77 -8.59 -7.40
C ALA A 15 9.24 -7.50 -8.34
N THR A 16 8.79 -7.88 -9.53
CA THR A 16 8.24 -6.92 -10.53
C THR A 16 6.79 -6.51 -10.25
N MET A 17 6.04 -7.34 -9.53
CA MET A 17 4.61 -7.08 -9.27
C MET A 17 4.41 -6.35 -7.95
N ALA A 18 5.14 -6.75 -6.90
CA ALA A 18 5.06 -6.13 -5.59
C ALA A 18 6.40 -5.50 -5.19
N ALA A 19 6.33 -4.30 -4.63
CA ALA A 19 7.46 -3.61 -4.02
C ALA A 19 7.55 -3.97 -2.53
N PRO A 20 8.76 -4.03 -1.95
CA PRO A 20 8.92 -4.06 -0.50
C PRO A 20 8.54 -2.69 0.08
N ALA A 21 7.86 -2.71 1.22
CA ALA A 21 7.56 -1.51 2.00
C ALA A 21 7.70 -1.79 3.49
N LEU A 22 7.99 -0.76 4.26
CA LEU A 22 7.99 -0.79 5.72
C LEU A 22 6.73 -0.10 6.23
N TRP A 23 5.93 -0.81 7.00
CA TRP A 23 4.84 -0.22 7.78
C TRP A 23 5.34 0.10 9.19
N ILE A 24 4.96 1.28 9.69
CA ILE A 24 5.24 1.72 11.06
C ILE A 24 3.92 2.15 11.71
N SER A 25 3.57 1.50 12.80
CA SER A 25 2.39 1.84 13.60
C SER A 25 2.54 3.21 14.27
N ALA A 26 1.56 4.09 14.10
CA ALA A 26 1.56 5.39 14.77
C ALA A 26 1.38 5.28 16.29
N THR A 27 0.76 4.20 16.76
CA THR A 27 0.42 4.04 18.19
C THR A 27 1.49 3.29 18.96
N THR A 28 2.05 2.24 18.35
CA THR A 28 2.96 1.31 19.03
C THR A 28 4.40 1.44 18.54
N SER A 29 4.64 2.19 17.46
CA SER A 29 5.94 2.22 16.76
C SER A 29 6.43 0.82 16.33
N GLU A 30 5.52 -0.16 16.22
CA GLU A 30 5.84 -1.46 15.64
C GLU A 30 6.22 -1.28 14.16
N GLU A 31 7.32 -1.88 13.76
CA GLU A 31 7.78 -1.89 12.39
C GLU A 31 7.58 -3.27 11.77
N ARG A 32 7.01 -3.31 10.55
CA ARG A 32 6.80 -4.56 9.81
C ARG A 32 7.11 -4.40 8.33
N TRP A 33 7.94 -5.31 7.82
CA TRP A 33 8.14 -5.45 6.38
C TRP A 33 6.93 -6.10 5.74
N ILE A 34 6.40 -5.44 4.71
CA ILE A 34 5.24 -5.87 3.95
C ILE A 34 5.55 -5.82 2.44
N ARG A 35 4.66 -6.44 1.65
CA ARG A 35 4.71 -6.40 0.19
C ARG A 35 3.47 -5.69 -0.34
N ILE A 36 3.68 -4.74 -1.23
CA ILE A 36 2.61 -3.89 -1.75
C ILE A 36 2.63 -3.82 -3.27
N ILE A 37 1.47 -3.67 -3.89
CA ILE A 37 1.34 -3.41 -5.33
C ILE A 37 0.85 -1.97 -5.48
N ARG A 38 1.63 -1.11 -6.12
CA ARG A 38 1.21 0.28 -6.38
C ARG A 38 0.13 0.28 -7.47
N ARG A 39 -0.99 0.94 -7.21
CA ARG A 39 -1.96 1.27 -8.26
C ARG A 39 -1.57 2.60 -8.88
N ALA A 40 -1.57 2.67 -10.21
CA ALA A 40 -1.37 3.93 -10.93
C ALA A 40 -2.47 4.94 -10.50
N PRO A 41 -2.11 6.10 -9.94
CA PRO A 41 -3.09 7.04 -9.42
C PRO A 41 -3.42 8.10 -10.48
N ASP A 42 -4.47 7.88 -11.26
CA ASP A 42 -5.04 8.92 -12.13
C ASP A 42 -6.49 9.25 -11.71
N ARG A 43 -6.74 9.45 -10.40
CA ARG A 43 -8.05 9.93 -9.97
C ARG A 43 -8.09 11.45 -10.05
N VAL A 44 -8.61 11.95 -11.16
CA VAL A 44 -9.02 13.34 -11.30
C VAL A 44 -10.28 13.55 -10.47
N THR A 45 -10.26 14.51 -9.56
CA THR A 45 -11.45 14.95 -8.84
C THR A 45 -11.89 16.30 -9.39
N ASP A 46 -13.13 16.38 -9.86
CA ASP A 46 -13.73 17.62 -10.35
C ASP A 46 -14.36 18.39 -9.19
N PHE A 47 -14.05 19.69 -9.06
CA PHE A 47 -14.73 20.58 -8.13
C PHE A 47 -15.02 21.93 -8.81
N GLY A 48 -16.30 22.19 -9.11
CA GLY A 48 -16.71 23.36 -9.88
C GLY A 48 -16.15 23.31 -11.32
N ALA A 49 -15.53 24.40 -11.77
CA ALA A 49 -14.82 24.46 -13.06
C ALA A 49 -13.31 24.13 -12.93
N GLY A 50 -12.85 23.75 -11.73
CA GLY A 50 -11.46 23.43 -11.44
C GLY A 50 -11.18 21.93 -11.48
N ARG A 51 -10.04 21.56 -12.04
CA ARG A 51 -9.51 20.19 -12.03
C ARG A 51 -8.43 20.10 -10.94
N PHE A 52 -8.64 19.26 -9.93
CA PHE A 52 -7.66 19.02 -8.87
C PHE A 52 -7.03 17.63 -9.04
N VAL A 53 -5.70 17.60 -9.07
CA VAL A 53 -4.92 16.36 -8.97
C VAL A 53 -4.45 16.26 -7.53
N SER A 54 -4.90 15.23 -6.83
CA SER A 54 -4.37 14.88 -5.50
C SER A 54 -3.34 13.77 -5.69
N ASP A 55 -2.13 13.97 -5.17
CA ASP A 55 -1.06 12.97 -5.15
C ASP A 55 -1.33 11.88 -4.10
N THR A 56 -2.49 11.25 -4.20
CA THR A 56 -2.86 10.11 -3.35
C THR A 56 -2.31 8.83 -3.97
N THR A 57 -1.35 8.21 -3.30
CA THR A 57 -0.82 6.90 -3.72
C THR A 57 -1.72 5.79 -3.20
N ALA A 58 -2.37 5.06 -4.10
CA ALA A 58 -3.14 3.87 -3.77
C ALA A 58 -2.24 2.63 -3.85
N VAL A 59 -2.28 1.78 -2.82
CA VAL A 59 -1.52 0.53 -2.79
C VAL A 59 -2.42 -0.63 -2.36
N ASP A 60 -2.23 -1.79 -2.97
CA ASP A 60 -2.82 -3.04 -2.52
C ASP A 60 -1.83 -3.77 -1.60
N VAL A 61 -2.29 -4.16 -0.43
CA VAL A 61 -1.56 -4.94 0.58
C VAL A 61 -2.39 -6.16 0.96
N ARG A 62 -1.74 -7.25 1.35
CA ARG A 62 -2.47 -8.40 1.91
C ARG A 62 -2.91 -8.12 3.33
N VAL A 63 -4.15 -8.47 3.62
CA VAL A 63 -4.70 -8.48 4.99
C VAL A 63 -3.86 -9.38 5.92
N ALA A 64 -3.27 -10.47 5.40
CA ALA A 64 -2.38 -11.32 6.19
C ALA A 64 -1.10 -10.60 6.65
N ASP A 65 -0.57 -9.69 5.83
CA ASP A 65 0.66 -8.95 6.14
C ASP A 65 0.34 -7.73 7.02
N LEU A 66 -0.78 -7.03 6.73
CA LEU A 66 -1.25 -5.84 7.43
C LEU A 66 -2.76 -5.93 7.73
N PRO A 67 -3.16 -6.52 8.87
CA PRO A 67 -4.58 -6.85 9.12
C PRO A 67 -5.45 -5.66 9.56
N ALA A 68 -4.87 -4.64 10.19
CA ALA A 68 -5.62 -3.54 10.78
C ALA A 68 -4.85 -2.20 10.68
N PRO A 69 -4.60 -1.68 9.46
CA PRO A 69 -3.97 -0.38 9.28
C PRO A 69 -4.85 0.73 9.87
N ARG A 70 -4.23 1.75 10.45
CA ARG A 70 -4.93 2.88 11.07
C ARG A 70 -4.51 4.20 10.43
N PRO A 71 -5.41 5.20 10.43
CA PRO A 71 -5.02 6.56 10.07
C PRO A 71 -3.85 7.04 10.92
N GLY A 72 -2.86 7.65 10.28
CA GLY A 72 -1.61 8.10 10.90
C GLY A 72 -0.46 7.10 10.82
N ASP A 73 -0.72 5.83 10.51
CA ASP A 73 0.35 4.85 10.27
C ASP A 73 1.21 5.27 9.06
N LEU A 74 2.51 4.95 9.12
CA LEU A 74 3.46 5.31 8.07
C LEU A 74 3.76 4.11 7.17
N ILE A 75 3.73 4.34 5.86
CA ILE A 75 4.20 3.42 4.84
C ILE A 75 5.42 4.02 4.16
N VAL A 76 6.56 3.35 4.26
CA VAL A 76 7.82 3.74 3.60
C VAL A 76 8.07 2.82 2.41
N ILE A 77 8.19 3.41 1.22
CA ILE A 77 8.44 2.67 -0.03
C ILE A 77 9.69 3.25 -0.69
N GLY A 78 10.83 2.57 -0.55
CA GLY A 78 12.11 3.13 -0.96
C GLY A 78 12.44 4.40 -0.17
N ALA A 79 12.54 5.54 -0.85
CA ALA A 79 12.79 6.85 -0.23
C ALA A 79 11.50 7.64 0.10
N GLU A 80 10.35 7.18 -0.41
CA GLU A 80 9.06 7.86 -0.26
C GLU A 80 8.36 7.43 1.04
N ARG A 81 7.61 8.36 1.63
CA ARG A 81 6.87 8.16 2.87
C ARG A 81 5.42 8.61 2.68
N PHE A 82 4.49 7.75 3.06
CA PHE A 82 3.06 7.99 2.94
C PHE A 82 2.40 7.78 4.29
N VAL A 83 1.50 8.67 4.67
CA VAL A 83 0.66 8.51 5.86
C VAL A 83 -0.69 7.97 5.41
N ILE A 84 -1.17 6.94 6.10
CA ILE A 84 -2.52 6.38 5.90
C ILE A 84 -3.59 7.32 6.42
#